data_AF-A0A4V3T7K5-F1
#
_entry.id   AF-A0A4V3T7K5-F1
#
_cell.length_a   1.000
_cell.length_b   1.000
_cell.length_c   1.000
_cell.angle_alpha   90.00
_cell.angle_beta   90.00
_cell.angle_gamma   90.00
#
_symmetry.space_group_name_H-M   'P 1'
#
loop_
_entity.id
_entity.type
_entity.pdbx_description
1 polymer ?
#
loop_
_entity_poly.entity_id
_entity_poly.type
_entity_poly.pdbx_seq_one_letter_code
_entity_poly.pdbx_strand_id
1 'polypeptide(L)'
;MKLTVFGATGGIGQEIVRQAVAAGHEVTAVVRDPARLPVPLSGLTVHTAARIDDPEELREAVAGRDAVLSGLGSRGRKAGGIAERLTRSVLTAMEAEGTRRLLVVSAAPVAPKPSDEPLLDRMMLGAIGAILKEVYADLTAMEAALAASATDWTSVRPPKLTNGPLTGAYRTVIGGNPRSGRSISRADVAHAMLALVDDPASVKQGVGVAY
;
A
#
# COMPACT_ATOMS: atom_id res chain seq x y z
N MET A 1 4.14 3.92 -17.97
CA MET A 1 4.90 3.06 -17.05
C MET A 1 4.28 1.67 -17.02
N LYS A 2 5.08 0.65 -16.74
CA LYS A 2 4.69 -0.73 -16.46
C LYS A 2 4.55 -0.91 -14.95
N LEU A 3 3.31 -1.04 -14.49
CA LEU A 3 2.97 -1.10 -13.07
C LEU A 3 2.43 -2.48 -12.71
N THR A 4 2.88 -3.03 -11.59
CA THR A 4 2.29 -4.25 -11.02
C THR A 4 1.52 -3.91 -9.76
N VAL A 5 0.28 -4.38 -9.65
CA VAL A 5 -0.62 -4.08 -8.54
C VAL A 5 -1.00 -5.36 -7.79
N PHE A 6 -0.51 -5.49 -6.56
CA PHE A 6 -0.95 -6.50 -5.62
C PHE A 6 -2.15 -6.03 -4.81
N GLY A 7 -3.05 -6.95 -4.48
CA GLY A 7 -4.28 -6.60 -3.76
C GLY A 7 -5.32 -5.89 -4.64
N ALA A 8 -5.28 -6.11 -5.96
CA ALA A 8 -6.16 -5.49 -6.95
C ALA A 8 -7.67 -5.76 -6.73
N THR A 9 -8.04 -6.74 -5.90
CA THR A 9 -9.44 -7.00 -5.49
C THR A 9 -9.85 -6.26 -4.22
N GLY A 10 -8.93 -5.54 -3.56
CA GLY A 10 -9.19 -4.72 -2.38
C GLY A 10 -9.58 -3.29 -2.76
N GLY A 11 -10.20 -2.55 -1.83
CA GLY A 11 -10.76 -1.24 -2.15
C GLY A 11 -9.73 -0.20 -2.63
N ILE A 12 -8.50 -0.21 -2.11
CA ILE A 12 -7.43 0.68 -2.63
C ILE A 12 -6.85 0.12 -3.93
N GLY A 13 -6.59 -1.19 -4.00
CA GLY A 13 -6.03 -1.82 -5.20
C GLY A 13 -6.91 -1.65 -6.44
N GLN A 14 -8.24 -1.71 -6.28
CA GLN A 14 -9.18 -1.44 -7.36
C GLN A 14 -9.05 0.01 -7.87
N GLU A 15 -8.91 0.97 -6.96
CA GLU A 15 -8.71 2.38 -7.32
C GLU A 15 -7.36 2.60 -8.00
N ILE A 16 -6.28 1.95 -7.53
CA ILE A 16 -4.96 2.00 -8.20
C ILE A 16 -5.08 1.48 -9.63
N VAL A 17 -5.67 0.29 -9.83
CA VAL A 17 -5.82 -0.29 -11.17
C VAL A 17 -6.65 0.64 -12.06
N ARG A 18 -7.82 1.10 -11.59
CA ARG A 18 -8.72 1.96 -12.35
C ARG A 18 -8.03 3.26 -12.78
N GLN A 19 -7.35 3.93 -11.85
CA GLN A 19 -6.69 5.21 -12.10
C GLN A 19 -5.45 5.05 -12.98
N ALA A 20 -4.66 4.00 -12.76
CA ALA A 20 -3.46 3.72 -13.56
C ALA A 20 -3.80 3.38 -15.02
N VAL A 21 -4.82 2.54 -15.25
CA VAL A 21 -5.28 2.24 -16.62
C VAL A 21 -5.82 3.50 -17.28
N ALA A 22 -6.61 4.32 -16.57
CA ALA A 22 -7.14 5.57 -17.10
C ALA A 22 -6.05 6.59 -17.45
N ALA A 23 -4.92 6.58 -16.75
CA ALA A 23 -3.75 7.40 -17.04
C ALA A 23 -2.83 6.80 -18.13
N GLY A 24 -3.21 5.67 -18.76
CA GLY A 24 -2.47 5.07 -19.87
C GLY A 24 -1.25 4.25 -19.44
N HIS A 25 -1.15 3.84 -18.17
CA HIS A 25 -0.11 2.92 -17.74
C HIS A 25 -0.41 1.48 -18.19
N GLU A 26 0.64 0.70 -18.45
CA GLU A 26 0.53 -0.75 -18.63
C GLU A 26 0.42 -1.40 -17.26
N VAL A 27 -0.77 -1.90 -16.90
CA VAL A 27 -1.02 -2.44 -15.55
C VAL A 27 -1.08 -3.96 -15.58
N THR A 28 -0.37 -4.61 -14.66
CA THR A 28 -0.51 -6.03 -14.32
C THR A 28 -1.15 -6.16 -12.94
N ALA A 29 -2.38 -6.66 -12.86
CA ALA A 29 -3.02 -6.99 -11.58
C ALA A 29 -2.66 -8.42 -11.16
N VAL A 30 -2.10 -8.58 -9.96
CA VAL A 30 -1.83 -9.90 -9.38
C VAL A 30 -3.01 -10.33 -8.51
N VAL A 31 -3.62 -11.47 -8.87
CA VAL A 31 -4.79 -12.00 -8.18
C VAL A 31 -4.70 -13.51 -7.99
N ARG A 32 -5.38 -14.01 -6.96
CA ARG A 32 -5.56 -15.46 -6.74
C ARG A 32 -6.69 -16.04 -7.58
N ASP A 33 -7.71 -15.21 -7.83
CA ASP A 33 -8.92 -15.59 -8.55
C ASP A 33 -9.33 -14.39 -9.43
N PRO A 34 -9.13 -14.48 -10.76
CA PRO A 34 -9.51 -13.45 -11.72
C PRO A 34 -11.00 -13.09 -11.69
N ALA A 35 -11.89 -14.03 -11.35
CA ALA A 35 -13.33 -13.80 -11.32
C ALA A 35 -13.76 -12.76 -10.25
N ARG A 36 -12.86 -12.42 -9.32
CA ARG A 36 -13.08 -11.45 -8.25
C ARG A 36 -12.65 -10.03 -8.60
N LEU A 37 -12.09 -9.79 -9.79
CA LEU A 37 -11.77 -8.44 -10.24
C LEU A 37 -13.05 -7.75 -10.72
N PRO A 38 -13.47 -6.64 -10.06
CA PRO A 38 -14.70 -5.94 -10.45
C PRO A 38 -14.45 -4.87 -11.54
N VAL A 39 -13.21 -4.71 -11.99
CA VAL A 39 -12.81 -3.69 -12.96
C VAL A 39 -12.83 -4.26 -14.38
N PRO A 40 -13.18 -3.45 -15.40
CA PRO A 40 -13.06 -3.87 -16.80
C PRO A 40 -11.62 -4.31 -17.11
N LEU A 41 -11.48 -5.45 -17.78
CA LEU A 41 -10.17 -6.01 -18.15
C LEU A 41 -9.51 -5.26 -19.32
N SER A 42 -10.21 -4.32 -19.96
CA SER A 42 -9.68 -3.53 -21.07
C SER A 42 -8.50 -2.67 -20.59
N GLY A 43 -7.30 -2.94 -21.11
CA GLY A 43 -6.07 -2.25 -20.71
C GLY A 43 -5.39 -2.82 -19.46
N LEU A 44 -5.87 -3.95 -18.93
CA LEU A 44 -5.33 -4.62 -17.75
C LEU A 44 -4.80 -6.02 -18.11
N THR A 45 -3.54 -6.29 -17.81
CA THR A 45 -2.99 -7.64 -17.78
C THR A 45 -3.32 -8.28 -16.44
N VAL A 46 -3.74 -9.54 -16.43
CA VAL A 46 -4.01 -10.28 -15.19
C VAL A 46 -2.94 -11.36 -15.01
N HIS A 47 -2.22 -11.32 -13.89
CA HIS A 47 -1.33 -12.38 -13.45
C HIS A 47 -2.01 -13.19 -12.36
N THR A 48 -2.19 -14.48 -12.59
CA THR A 48 -2.79 -15.37 -11.59
C THR A 48 -1.69 -16.06 -10.79
N ALA A 49 -1.65 -15.79 -9.50
CA ALA A 49 -0.76 -16.46 -8.55
C ALA A 49 -1.62 -17.15 -7.48
N ALA A 50 -1.52 -18.47 -7.40
CA ALA A 50 -2.25 -19.27 -6.42
C ALA A 50 -1.79 -18.91 -5.00
N ARG A 51 -0.49 -18.67 -4.84
CA ARG A 51 0.14 -18.33 -3.56
C ARG A 51 0.89 -17.02 -3.66
N ILE A 52 0.31 -15.97 -3.06
CA ILE A 52 0.95 -14.65 -2.98
C ILE A 52 2.14 -14.67 -2.00
N ASP A 53 2.22 -15.66 -1.11
CA ASP A 53 3.36 -15.87 -0.23
C ASP A 53 4.48 -16.72 -0.86
N ASP A 54 4.36 -17.13 -2.12
CA ASP A 54 5.43 -17.80 -2.87
C ASP A 54 6.16 -16.80 -3.78
N PRO A 55 7.42 -16.41 -3.50
CA PRO A 55 8.17 -15.49 -4.35
C PRO A 55 8.30 -15.95 -5.80
N GLU A 56 8.44 -17.27 -6.06
CA GLU A 56 8.65 -17.77 -7.43
C GLU A 56 7.41 -17.53 -8.31
N GLU A 57 6.20 -17.67 -7.76
CA GLU A 57 4.95 -17.36 -8.48
C GLU A 57 4.80 -15.86 -8.81
N LEU A 58 5.59 -14.99 -8.17
CA LEU A 58 5.51 -13.53 -8.34
C LEU A 58 6.54 -12.97 -9.31
N ARG A 59 7.56 -13.75 -9.70
CA ARG A 59 8.70 -13.25 -10.49
C ARG A 59 8.27 -12.64 -11.81
N GLU A 60 7.48 -13.36 -12.61
CA GLU A 60 6.96 -12.86 -13.89
C GLU A 60 6.10 -11.60 -13.73
N ALA A 61 5.38 -11.48 -12.62
CA ALA A 61 4.55 -10.32 -12.35
C ALA A 61 5.39 -9.07 -12.08
N VAL A 62 6.57 -9.20 -11.47
CA VAL A 62 7.43 -8.06 -11.12
C VAL A 62 8.55 -7.81 -12.14
N ALA A 63 8.90 -8.79 -12.97
CA ALA A 63 9.97 -8.67 -13.97
C ALA A 63 9.75 -7.51 -14.96
N GLY A 64 10.79 -6.68 -15.13
CA GLY A 64 10.80 -5.57 -16.08
C GLY A 64 9.76 -4.48 -15.82
N ARG A 65 9.28 -4.35 -14.57
CA ARG A 65 8.31 -3.34 -14.16
C ARG A 65 9.02 -2.09 -13.68
N ASP A 66 8.38 -0.94 -13.90
CA ASP A 66 8.90 0.34 -13.41
C ASP A 66 8.61 0.49 -11.91
N ALA A 67 7.43 0.04 -11.46
CA ALA A 67 7.06 0.06 -10.05
C ALA A 67 6.03 -1.02 -9.68
N VAL A 68 6.09 -1.41 -8.41
CA VAL A 68 5.12 -2.31 -7.77
C VAL A 68 4.30 -1.51 -6.75
N LEU A 69 2.98 -1.61 -6.80
CA LEU A 69 2.06 -1.03 -5.83
C LEU A 69 1.31 -2.14 -5.10
N SER A 70 1.26 -2.06 -3.77
CA SER A 70 0.65 -3.08 -2.91
C SER A 70 -0.45 -2.48 -2.04
N GLY A 71 -1.69 -2.86 -2.34
CA GLY A 71 -2.85 -2.72 -1.45
C GLY A 71 -3.11 -3.98 -0.62
N LEU A 72 -2.09 -4.83 -0.42
CA LEU A 72 -2.22 -6.04 0.39
C LEU A 72 -2.44 -5.70 1.86
N GLY A 73 -3.28 -6.48 2.52
CA GLY A 73 -3.57 -6.30 3.93
C GLY A 73 -4.68 -7.25 4.39
N SER A 74 -4.87 -7.34 5.70
CA SER A 74 -5.91 -8.18 6.27
C SER A 74 -7.31 -7.64 5.93
N ARG A 75 -8.21 -8.54 5.57
CA ARG A 75 -9.65 -8.23 5.55
C ARG A 75 -10.19 -8.55 6.95
N GLY A 76 -10.28 -7.53 7.81
CA GLY A 76 -10.82 -7.64 9.17
C GLY A 76 -9.80 -7.39 10.27
N ARG A 77 -10.17 -7.68 11.52
CA ARG A 77 -9.39 -7.32 12.72
C ARG A 77 -8.25 -8.27 13.04
N LYS A 78 -8.22 -9.47 12.45
CA LYS A 78 -7.14 -10.45 12.63
C LYS A 78 -6.15 -10.30 11.49
N ALA A 79 -4.94 -9.89 11.82
CA ALA A 79 -3.89 -9.65 10.83
C ALA A 79 -3.23 -10.94 10.37
N GLY A 80 -2.97 -11.86 11.31
CA GLY A 80 -2.35 -13.16 11.03
C GLY A 80 -0.98 -13.08 10.35
N GLY A 81 -0.25 -11.97 10.51
CA GLY A 81 1.05 -11.75 9.87
C GLY A 81 0.98 -11.65 8.34
N ILE A 82 -0.20 -11.34 7.78
CA ILE A 82 -0.42 -11.34 6.33
C ILE A 82 0.34 -10.19 5.67
N ALA A 83 0.35 -9.00 6.25
CA ALA A 83 1.00 -7.84 5.64
C ALA A 83 2.51 -8.04 5.54
N GLU A 84 3.15 -8.46 6.63
CA GLU A 84 4.59 -8.77 6.64
C GLU A 84 4.91 -9.91 5.68
N ARG A 85 4.25 -11.06 5.83
CA ARG A 85 4.57 -12.27 5.05
C ARG A 85 4.46 -12.03 3.55
N LEU A 86 3.36 -11.44 3.09
CA LEU A 86 3.17 -11.19 1.66
C LEU A 86 4.14 -10.13 1.12
N THR A 87 4.45 -9.10 1.91
CA THR A 87 5.41 -8.08 1.50
C THR A 87 6.82 -8.67 1.37
N ARG A 88 7.22 -9.60 2.26
CA ARG A 88 8.49 -10.32 2.11
C ARG A 88 8.56 -11.10 0.81
N SER A 89 7.50 -11.81 0.42
CA SER A 89 7.49 -12.56 -0.85
C SER A 89 7.60 -11.64 -2.06
N VAL A 90 6.94 -10.47 -2.03
CA VAL A 90 7.08 -9.43 -3.07
C VAL A 90 8.51 -8.88 -3.11
N LEU A 91 9.10 -8.57 -1.95
CA LEU A 91 10.49 -8.07 -1.88
C LEU A 91 11.49 -9.08 -2.45
N THR A 92 11.37 -10.36 -2.11
CA THR A 92 12.23 -11.43 -2.63
C THR A 92 12.10 -11.56 -4.15
N ALA A 93 10.88 -11.55 -4.68
CA ALA A 93 10.66 -11.60 -6.14
C ALA A 93 11.23 -10.37 -6.85
N MET A 94 11.03 -9.18 -6.27
CA MET A 94 11.57 -7.93 -6.81
C MET A 94 13.10 -7.91 -6.82
N GLU A 95 13.73 -8.41 -5.75
CA GLU A 95 15.19 -8.56 -5.66
C GLU A 95 15.72 -9.50 -6.74
N ALA A 96 15.10 -10.66 -6.93
CA ALA A 96 15.48 -11.63 -7.95
C ALA A 96 15.38 -11.07 -9.38
N GLU A 97 14.39 -10.22 -9.65
CA GLU A 97 14.13 -9.63 -10.96
C GLU A 97 14.70 -8.22 -11.13
N GLY A 98 15.46 -7.71 -10.15
CA GLY A 98 16.07 -6.38 -10.21
C GLY A 98 15.09 -5.20 -10.20
N THR A 99 13.83 -5.42 -9.81
CA THR A 99 12.81 -4.36 -9.75
C THR A 99 12.95 -3.58 -8.45
N ARG A 100 13.00 -2.25 -8.54
CA ARG A 100 13.49 -1.43 -7.43
C ARG A 100 12.40 -0.67 -6.69
N ARG A 101 11.35 -0.21 -7.37
CA ARG A 101 10.36 0.72 -6.78
C ARG A 101 9.16 -0.03 -6.20
N LEU A 102 8.90 0.13 -4.90
CA LEU A 102 7.74 -0.45 -4.21
C LEU A 102 6.96 0.61 -3.43
N LEU A 103 5.64 0.63 -3.56
CA LEU A 103 4.76 1.41 -2.70
C LEU A 103 3.78 0.48 -2.00
N VAL A 104 3.66 0.58 -0.67
CA VAL A 104 2.74 -0.24 0.11
C VAL A 104 1.79 0.62 0.93
N VAL A 105 0.61 0.08 1.24
CA VAL A 105 -0.31 0.68 2.21
C VAL A 105 0.01 0.16 3.62
N SER A 106 0.29 1.08 4.53
CA SER A 106 0.39 0.87 5.98
C SER A 106 -0.74 1.62 6.68
N ALA A 107 -0.51 2.21 7.84
CA ALA A 107 -1.50 2.98 8.58
C ALA A 107 -0.87 4.13 9.37
N ALA A 108 -1.60 5.24 9.51
CA ALA A 108 -1.17 6.42 10.27
C ALA A 108 -0.65 6.10 11.70
N PRO A 109 -1.26 5.17 12.47
CA PRO A 109 -0.77 4.84 13.82
C PRO A 109 0.59 4.14 13.88
N VAL A 110 1.12 3.67 12.75
CA VAL A 110 2.48 3.08 12.64
C VAL A 110 3.56 4.17 12.55
N ALA A 111 3.18 5.40 12.17
CA ALA A 111 4.12 6.50 12.08
C ALA A 111 4.76 6.83 13.45
N PRO A 112 5.98 7.40 13.46
CA PRO A 112 6.57 7.96 14.67
C PRO A 112 5.60 8.94 15.34
N LYS A 113 5.40 8.78 16.65
CA LYS A 113 4.48 9.65 17.41
C LYS A 113 5.14 11.00 17.64
N PRO A 114 4.47 12.13 17.31
CA PRO A 114 4.95 13.45 17.69
C PRO A 114 5.07 13.57 19.22
N SER A 115 6.09 14.26 19.70
CA SER A 115 6.29 14.52 21.13
C SER A 115 5.21 15.45 21.73
N ASP A 116 4.51 16.21 20.89
CA ASP A 116 3.48 17.22 21.25
C ASP A 116 2.03 16.75 20.99
N GLU A 117 1.78 15.44 20.89
CA GLU A 117 0.46 14.92 20.52
C GLU A 117 -0.62 15.21 21.61
N PRO A 118 -1.76 15.85 21.25
CA PRO A 118 -2.83 16.18 22.18
C PRO A 118 -3.36 14.96 22.95
N LEU A 119 -3.68 15.13 24.24
CA LEU A 119 -4.10 14.03 25.13
C LEU A 119 -5.30 13.23 24.58
N LEU A 120 -6.25 13.92 23.94
CA LEU A 120 -7.45 13.35 23.35
C LEU A 120 -7.14 12.43 22.17
N ASP A 121 -6.23 12.85 21.29
CA ASP A 121 -5.76 12.04 20.16
C ASP A 121 -4.97 10.82 20.65
N ARG A 122 -4.15 10.99 21.70
CA ARG A 122 -3.39 9.91 22.34
C ARG A 122 -4.29 8.84 22.96
N MET A 123 -5.35 9.24 23.68
CA MET A 123 -6.34 8.31 24.25
C MET A 123 -7.11 7.55 23.17
N MET A 124 -7.55 8.26 22.12
CA MET A 124 -8.33 7.66 21.04
C MET A 124 -7.48 6.67 20.21
N LEU A 125 -6.22 7.03 19.91
CA LEU A 125 -5.25 6.12 19.30
C LEU A 125 -4.92 4.92 20.20
N GLY A 126 -4.87 5.11 21.52
CA GLY A 126 -4.69 4.02 22.49
C GLY A 126 -5.82 2.99 22.45
N ALA A 127 -7.08 3.45 22.44
CA ALA A 127 -8.26 2.57 22.39
C ALA A 127 -8.37 1.81 21.05
N ILE A 128 -8.13 2.50 19.93
CA ILE A 128 -8.10 1.87 18.60
C ILE A 128 -6.93 0.89 18.50
N GLY A 129 -5.77 1.28 19.04
CA GLY A 129 -4.57 0.46 19.12
C GLY A 129 -4.78 -0.84 19.89
N ALA A 130 -5.61 -0.86 20.94
CA ALA A 130 -5.94 -2.09 21.65
C ALA A 130 -6.81 -3.04 20.82
N ILE A 131 -7.76 -2.52 20.04
CA ILE A 131 -8.68 -3.32 19.20
C ILE A 131 -7.98 -3.84 17.93
N LEU A 132 -7.04 -3.07 17.40
CA LEU A 132 -6.31 -3.37 16.15
C LEU A 132 -4.83 -3.69 16.39
N LYS A 133 -4.48 -4.08 17.61
CA LYS A 133 -3.08 -4.32 18.03
C LYS A 133 -2.35 -5.26 17.09
N GLU A 134 -2.98 -6.38 16.73
CA GLU A 134 -2.41 -7.37 15.83
C GLU A 134 -2.18 -6.81 14.43
N VAL A 135 -3.09 -5.96 13.93
CA VAL A 135 -2.95 -5.30 12.62
C VAL A 135 -1.80 -4.33 12.63
N TYR A 136 -1.69 -3.48 13.65
CA TYR A 136 -0.57 -2.54 13.73
C TYR A 136 0.76 -3.23 13.99
N ALA A 137 0.78 -4.34 14.75
CA ALA A 137 1.99 -5.13 14.92
C ALA A 137 2.47 -5.74 13.58
N ASP A 138 1.56 -6.30 12.79
CA ASP A 138 1.86 -6.83 11.45
C ASP A 138 2.35 -5.73 10.49
N LEU A 139 1.72 -4.55 10.49
CA LEU A 139 2.17 -3.42 9.67
C LEU A 139 3.53 -2.87 10.13
N THR A 140 3.81 -2.84 11.43
CA THR A 140 5.13 -2.47 11.95
C THR A 140 6.20 -3.47 11.51
N ALA A 141 5.90 -4.78 11.56
CA ALA A 141 6.81 -5.81 11.09
C ALA A 141 7.04 -5.72 9.57
N MET A 142 5.98 -5.43 8.79
CA MET A 142 6.07 -5.14 7.37
C MET A 142 6.99 -3.93 7.10
N GLU A 143 6.82 -2.81 7.81
CA GLU A 143 7.69 -1.63 7.64
C GLU A 143 9.14 -1.91 8.05
N ALA A 144 9.38 -2.76 9.06
CA ALA A 144 10.72 -3.21 9.40
C ALA A 144 11.35 -4.06 8.29
N ALA A 145 10.58 -4.95 7.65
CA ALA A 145 11.05 -5.73 6.50
C ALA A 145 11.38 -4.84 5.29
N LEU A 146 10.58 -3.80 5.03
CA LEU A 146 10.90 -2.78 4.03
C LEU A 146 12.23 -2.08 4.36
N ALA A 147 12.38 -1.58 5.59
CA ALA A 147 13.57 -0.86 6.02
C ALA A 147 14.86 -1.69 5.88
N ALA A 148 14.79 -3.01 6.12
CA ALA A 148 15.91 -3.93 5.95
C ALA A 148 16.22 -4.30 4.49
N SER A 149 15.30 -4.04 3.55
CA SER A 149 15.48 -4.38 2.13
C SER A 149 16.31 -3.35 1.36
N ALA A 150 16.90 -3.74 0.23
CA ALA A 150 17.56 -2.82 -0.70
C ALA A 150 16.56 -2.01 -1.57
N THR A 151 15.29 -2.43 -1.63
CA THR A 151 14.20 -1.88 -2.45
C THR A 151 13.90 -0.40 -2.17
N ASP A 152 13.68 0.41 -3.20
CA ASP A 152 13.33 1.82 -3.12
C ASP A 152 11.84 1.96 -2.75
N TRP A 153 11.54 1.74 -1.47
CA TRP A 153 10.18 1.62 -0.95
C TRP A 153 9.57 2.95 -0.49
N THR A 154 8.24 3.05 -0.52
CA THR A 154 7.47 4.10 0.18
C THR A 154 6.31 3.43 0.93
N SER A 155 6.18 3.72 2.22
CA SER A 155 5.06 3.24 3.04
C SER A 155 4.00 4.33 3.16
N VAL A 156 2.86 4.19 2.49
CA VAL A 156 1.76 5.17 2.53
C VAL A 156 0.88 4.87 3.74
N ARG A 157 0.71 5.86 4.64
CA ARG A 157 0.09 5.70 5.96
C ARG A 157 -1.23 6.48 6.06
N PRO A 158 -2.34 5.97 5.52
CA PRO A 158 -3.64 6.60 5.66
C PRO A 158 -4.20 6.45 7.08
N PRO A 159 -5.05 7.39 7.54
CA PRO A 159 -5.90 7.24 8.71
C PRO A 159 -7.17 6.44 8.33
N LYS A 160 -8.34 6.78 8.89
CA LYS A 160 -9.59 6.08 8.59
C LYS A 160 -9.93 6.16 7.09
N LEU A 161 -10.06 5.01 6.45
CA LEU A 161 -10.44 4.91 5.04
C LEU A 161 -11.95 5.08 4.83
N THR A 162 -12.32 5.88 3.84
CA THR A 162 -13.70 6.09 3.37
C THR A 162 -13.84 5.69 1.90
N ASN A 163 -15.07 5.69 1.37
CA ASN A 163 -15.36 5.42 -0.05
C ASN A 163 -15.82 6.69 -0.78
N GLY A 164 -15.31 7.86 -0.37
CA GLY A 164 -15.56 9.11 -1.08
C GLY A 164 -14.94 9.11 -2.49
N PRO A 165 -15.31 10.08 -3.35
CA PRO A 165 -14.75 10.19 -4.69
C PRO A 165 -13.26 10.55 -4.66
N LEU A 166 -12.59 10.40 -5.81
CA LEU A 166 -11.29 11.02 -6.06
C LEU A 166 -11.45 12.54 -6.02
N THR A 167 -10.70 13.21 -5.16
CA THR A 167 -10.70 14.67 -5.03
C THR A 167 -9.37 15.30 -5.43
N GLY A 168 -8.26 14.59 -5.23
CA GLY A 168 -6.91 15.15 -5.36
C GLY A 168 -6.57 16.21 -4.30
N ALA A 169 -7.48 16.48 -3.37
CA ALA A 169 -7.37 17.52 -2.36
C ALA A 169 -7.10 16.91 -0.98
N TYR A 170 -5.85 16.55 -0.74
CA TYR A 170 -5.36 15.99 0.52
C TYR A 170 -3.95 16.50 0.82
N ARG A 171 -3.50 16.27 2.05
CA ARG A 171 -2.17 16.64 2.54
C ARG A 171 -1.29 15.40 2.65
N THR A 172 -0.01 15.57 2.32
CA THR A 172 1.03 14.56 2.51
C THR A 172 2.08 15.05 3.52
N VAL A 173 2.62 14.14 4.32
CA VAL A 173 3.76 14.43 5.22
C VAL A 173 4.76 13.29 5.12
N ILE A 174 5.97 13.59 4.66
CA ILE A 174 7.09 12.64 4.64
C ILE A 174 7.62 12.46 6.07
N GLY A 175 7.82 11.22 6.49
CA GLY A 175 8.30 10.84 7.82
C GLY A 175 7.25 10.92 8.94
N GLY A 176 6.05 11.42 8.67
CA GLY A 176 5.03 11.69 9.69
C GLY A 176 3.59 11.64 9.16
N ASN A 177 2.67 12.25 9.91
CA ASN A 177 1.24 12.33 9.56
C ASN A 177 0.78 13.78 9.43
N PRO A 178 -0.14 14.10 8.50
CA PRO A 178 -0.82 15.39 8.49
C PRO A 178 -1.52 15.67 9.83
N ARG A 179 -1.32 16.87 10.39
CA ARG A 179 -2.00 17.28 11.63
C ARG A 179 -3.51 17.22 11.47
N SER A 180 -4.21 16.67 12.45
CA SER A 180 -5.68 16.54 12.45
C SER A 180 -6.26 15.74 11.27
N GLY A 181 -5.45 14.97 10.55
CA GLY A 181 -5.87 14.13 9.43
C GLY A 181 -6.60 12.87 9.91
N ARG A 182 -7.93 12.92 10.00
CA ARG A 182 -8.74 11.84 10.60
C ARG A 182 -9.21 10.80 9.58
N SER A 183 -9.30 11.17 8.31
CA SER A 183 -9.82 10.28 7.26
C SER A 183 -9.27 10.63 5.88
N ILE A 184 -9.40 9.68 4.95
CA ILE A 184 -9.14 9.86 3.52
C ILE A 184 -9.98 8.86 2.70
N SER A 185 -10.30 9.17 1.44
CA SER A 185 -10.94 8.21 0.54
C SER A 185 -9.91 7.20 0.02
N ARG A 186 -10.36 5.98 -0.29
CA ARG A 186 -9.51 4.99 -0.97
C ARG A 186 -9.05 5.49 -2.35
N ALA A 187 -9.89 6.28 -3.02
CA ALA A 187 -9.57 6.88 -4.30
C ALA A 187 -8.40 7.88 -4.19
N ASP A 188 -8.39 8.73 -3.17
CA ASP A 188 -7.29 9.67 -2.92
C ASP A 188 -6.02 8.97 -2.41
N VAL A 189 -6.13 7.86 -1.68
CA VAL A 189 -4.94 7.05 -1.34
C VAL A 189 -4.31 6.46 -2.59
N ALA A 190 -5.11 5.91 -3.51
CA ALA A 190 -4.60 5.41 -4.78
C ALA A 190 -3.96 6.52 -5.63
N HIS A 191 -4.59 7.69 -5.68
CA HIS A 191 -4.04 8.86 -6.37
C HIS A 191 -2.70 9.30 -5.76
N ALA A 192 -2.60 9.34 -4.42
CA ALA A 192 -1.35 9.66 -3.73
C ALA A 192 -0.26 8.63 -4.02
N MET A 193 -0.59 7.33 -3.99
CA MET A 193 0.37 6.28 -4.32
C MET A 193 0.89 6.43 -5.75
N LEU A 194 0.03 6.67 -6.74
CA LEU A 194 0.44 6.87 -8.13
C LEU A 194 1.33 8.13 -8.28
N ALA A 195 0.99 9.23 -7.63
CA ALA A 195 1.79 10.46 -7.65
C ALA A 195 3.17 10.28 -6.99
N LEU A 196 3.28 9.43 -5.97
CA LEU A 196 4.54 9.16 -5.27
C LEU A 196 5.46 8.21 -6.03
N VAL A 197 5.00 7.54 -7.10
CA VAL A 197 5.83 6.57 -7.85
C VAL A 197 7.16 7.19 -8.29
N ASP A 198 7.11 8.40 -8.84
CA ASP A 198 8.27 9.12 -9.38
C ASP A 198 8.82 10.19 -8.41
N ASP A 199 8.33 10.25 -7.16
CA ASP A 199 8.80 11.23 -6.17
C ASP A 199 10.03 10.71 -5.41
N PRO A 200 11.25 11.23 -5.68
CA PRO A 200 12.48 10.78 -5.02
C PRO A 200 12.48 11.12 -3.53
N ALA A 201 11.76 12.14 -3.07
CA ALA A 201 11.69 12.49 -1.65
C ALA A 201 10.93 11.44 -0.83
N SER A 202 10.10 10.63 -1.49
CA SER A 202 9.32 9.56 -0.86
C SER A 202 10.08 8.24 -0.71
N VAL A 203 11.27 8.11 -1.32
CA VAL A 203 12.06 6.89 -1.31
C VAL A 203 12.64 6.63 0.07
N LYS A 204 12.47 5.39 0.56
CA LYS A 204 12.80 4.94 1.92
C LYS A 204 12.09 5.73 3.01
N GLN A 205 10.88 6.23 2.73
CA GLN A 205 10.09 7.03 3.66
C GLN A 205 8.71 6.43 3.91
N GLY A 206 8.22 6.63 5.13
CA GLY A 206 6.78 6.55 5.40
C GLY A 206 6.12 7.89 5.11
N VAL A 207 5.00 7.90 4.40
CA VAL A 207 4.29 9.12 3.98
C VAL A 207 2.86 9.07 4.50
N GLY A 208 2.52 9.94 5.45
CA GLY A 208 1.14 10.10 5.91
C GLY A 208 0.31 10.85 4.90
N VAL A 209 -0.93 10.41 4.68
CA VAL A 209 -1.85 11.02 3.69
C VAL A 209 -3.25 11.14 4.30
N ALA A 210 -3.77 12.35 4.36
CA ALA A 210 -5.09 12.64 4.94
C ALA A 210 -5.66 13.96 4.42
N TYR A 211 -6.97 14.15 4.54
CA TYR A 211 -7.58 15.48 4.37
C TYR A 211 -7.08 16.45 5.43
#